data_AF-X1HSS1-F1
#
_entry.id   AF-X1HSS1-F1
#
_cell.length_a   1.000
_cell.length_b   1.000
_cell.length_c   1.000
_cell.angle_alpha   90.00
_cell.angle_beta   90.00
_cell.angle_gamma   90.00
#
_symmetry.space_group_name_H-M   'P 1'
#
loop_
_entity.id
_entity.type
_entity.pdbx_description
1 polymer ?
#
loop_
_entity_poly.entity_id
_entity_poly.type
_entity_poly.pdbx_seq_one_letter_code
_entity_poly.pdbx_strand_id
1 'polypeptide(L)'
;KFYRSESKIIDDQELEDEISERGVEALAWYISFHQSNKWGIYFRVRGLSYLSNIFKYKSNFNDINRRIKVAYDLLYYHEFFHFLTDMVSSNMEMVYRDVLYNYYLEFLEYLEGSKRDAYNNIYIEEPLANAYVLKRMPKKYHYRIKNFFNIQPKPYSQFYCFLSEDTFVRGKRKLGAIVRYAAAPQKIINAPIIKSEKEALKNRESLVQSYLEVIIKDFPKIKEPFWEFLYNVDPEKLYLPYIPIYFVSEEHPNGKLRFKTPIIHNARICVYIDDHPPPHIHVYIPV
;
A
#
# COMPACT_ATOMS: atom_id res chain seq x y z
N LYS A 1 -29.67 34.44 14.17
CA LYS A 1 -29.85 33.25 13.30
C LYS A 1 -28.46 32.79 12.86
N PHE A 2 -27.97 31.65 13.33
CA PHE A 2 -26.70 31.11 12.82
C PHE A 2 -26.95 30.50 11.44
N TYR A 3 -26.15 30.89 10.45
CA TYR A 3 -26.12 30.18 9.17
C TYR A 3 -25.54 28.79 9.40
N ARG A 4 -26.41 27.79 9.35
CA ARG A 4 -26.03 26.39 9.24
C ARG A 4 -25.52 26.21 7.81
N SER A 5 -24.23 26.48 7.56
CA SER A 5 -23.62 26.06 6.30
C SER A 5 -23.58 24.54 6.31
N GLU A 6 -24.62 23.96 5.71
CA GLU A 6 -24.62 22.58 5.28
C GLU A 6 -23.56 22.48 4.19
N SER A 7 -22.30 22.28 4.61
CA SER A 7 -21.27 21.75 3.75
C SER A 7 -21.79 20.39 3.31
N LYS A 8 -22.48 20.35 2.16
CA LYS A 8 -22.78 19.11 1.46
C LYS A 8 -21.48 18.32 1.49
N ILE A 9 -21.53 17.13 2.08
CA ILE A 9 -20.51 16.13 1.80
C ILE A 9 -20.54 16.03 0.28
N ILE A 10 -19.43 16.39 -0.37
CA ILE A 10 -19.31 16.19 -1.80
C ILE A 10 -19.32 14.67 -1.93
N ASP A 11 -20.45 14.19 -2.41
CA ASP A 11 -20.75 12.79 -2.57
C ASP A 11 -19.89 12.29 -3.72
N ASP A 12 -18.70 11.78 -3.36
CA ASP A 12 -17.62 11.50 -4.30
C ASP A 12 -17.75 10.07 -4.80
N GLN A 13 -18.94 9.74 -5.32
CA GLN A 13 -19.34 8.37 -5.68
C GLN A 13 -18.35 7.69 -6.62
N GLU A 14 -17.75 8.43 -7.57
CA GLU A 14 -16.69 7.93 -8.45
C GLU A 14 -15.48 7.40 -7.64
N LEU A 15 -15.05 8.13 -6.61
CA LEU A 15 -13.96 7.70 -5.74
C LEU A 15 -14.40 6.56 -4.81
N GLU A 16 -15.66 6.54 -4.35
CA GLU A 16 -16.17 5.42 -3.54
C GLU A 16 -16.25 4.13 -4.37
N ASP A 17 -16.61 4.22 -5.64
CA ASP A 17 -16.60 3.11 -6.60
C ASP A 17 -15.16 2.64 -6.86
N GLU A 18 -14.20 3.56 -7.07
CA GLU A 18 -12.76 3.23 -7.18
C GLU A 18 -12.21 2.53 -5.92
N ILE A 19 -12.59 2.98 -4.70
CA ILE A 19 -12.20 2.33 -3.44
C ILE A 19 -12.84 0.94 -3.30
N SER A 20 -14.09 0.78 -3.76
CA SER A 20 -14.81 -0.50 -3.76
C SER A 20 -14.16 -1.52 -4.70
N GLU A 21 -13.62 -1.05 -5.84
CA GLU A 21 -12.88 -1.87 -6.81
C GLU A 21 -11.44 -2.18 -6.36
N ARG A 22 -10.69 -1.19 -5.87
CA ARG A 22 -9.22 -1.26 -5.70
C ARG A 22 -8.70 -1.03 -4.28
N GLY A 23 -9.57 -0.81 -3.30
CA GLY A 23 -9.16 -0.65 -1.90
C GLY A 23 -8.34 0.62 -1.66
N VAL A 24 -7.14 0.47 -1.08
CA VAL A 24 -6.27 1.62 -0.73
C VAL A 24 -5.56 2.21 -1.95
N GLU A 25 -5.30 1.40 -2.98
CA GLU A 25 -4.66 1.84 -4.24
C GLU A 25 -5.41 2.98 -4.94
N ALA A 26 -6.72 3.08 -4.70
CA ALA A 26 -7.55 4.20 -5.13
C ALA A 26 -7.22 5.54 -4.43
N LEU A 27 -6.30 5.60 -3.46
CA LEU A 27 -6.03 6.79 -2.63
C LEU A 27 -4.55 7.13 -2.55
N ALA A 28 -3.70 6.12 -2.46
CA ALA A 28 -2.26 6.21 -2.64
C ALA A 28 -1.75 4.89 -3.26
N TRP A 29 -0.53 4.88 -3.77
CA TRP A 29 0.14 3.65 -4.19
C TRP A 29 1.65 3.78 -4.07
N TYR A 30 2.32 2.66 -3.88
CA TYR A 30 3.77 2.53 -3.96
C TYR A 30 4.19 2.02 -5.34
N ILE A 31 5.20 2.64 -5.95
CA ILE A 31 5.90 2.08 -7.12
C ILE A 31 7.23 1.52 -6.66
N SER A 32 7.47 0.23 -6.93
CA SER A 32 8.70 -0.49 -6.58
C SER A 32 9.94 0.03 -7.30
N PHE A 33 11.07 0.02 -6.59
CA PHE A 33 12.38 0.34 -7.18
C PHE A 33 12.97 -0.80 -8.03
N HIS A 34 12.46 -2.03 -7.94
CA HIS A 34 12.80 -3.10 -8.89
C HIS A 34 12.12 -2.92 -10.26
N GLN A 35 11.01 -2.15 -10.31
CA GLN A 35 10.22 -1.93 -11.53
C GLN A 35 10.51 -0.58 -12.21
N SER A 36 10.90 0.46 -11.47
CA SER A 36 10.95 1.82 -12.01
C SER A 36 12.05 2.70 -11.41
N ASN A 37 12.71 3.49 -12.27
CA ASN A 37 13.57 4.61 -11.85
C ASN A 37 12.78 5.80 -11.27
N LYS A 38 11.44 5.77 -11.37
CA LYS A 38 10.49 6.72 -10.75
C LYS A 38 9.67 5.99 -9.69
N TRP A 39 10.38 5.37 -8.75
CA TRP A 39 9.81 4.66 -7.61
C TRP A 39 9.48 5.63 -6.47
N GLY A 40 8.66 5.18 -5.52
CA GLY A 40 8.26 5.98 -4.36
C GLY A 40 6.78 5.90 -4.05
N ILE A 41 6.34 6.70 -3.07
CA ILE A 41 4.95 6.72 -2.61
C ILE A 41 4.20 7.87 -3.27
N TYR A 42 3.07 7.57 -3.90
CA TYR A 42 2.21 8.49 -4.63
C TYR A 42 0.89 8.68 -3.89
N PHE A 43 0.58 9.89 -3.43
CA PHE A 43 -0.67 10.22 -2.74
C PHE A 43 -1.63 10.99 -3.65
N ARG A 44 -2.86 10.52 -3.86
CA ARG A 44 -3.91 11.32 -4.52
C ARG A 44 -4.39 12.40 -3.55
N VAL A 45 -4.32 13.66 -3.96
CA VAL A 45 -4.82 14.80 -3.17
C VAL A 45 -6.32 14.66 -2.89
N ARG A 46 -7.08 14.12 -3.85
CA ARG A 46 -8.50 13.72 -3.71
C ARG A 46 -8.68 12.71 -2.57
N GLY A 47 -7.88 11.63 -2.57
CA GLY A 47 -7.93 10.58 -1.54
C GLY A 47 -7.56 11.04 -0.13
N LEU A 48 -6.57 11.94 0.00
CA LEU A 48 -6.27 12.58 1.28
C LEU A 48 -7.43 13.44 1.80
N SER A 49 -8.11 14.18 0.92
CA SER A 49 -9.30 14.96 1.26
C SER A 49 -10.44 14.04 1.73
N TYR A 50 -10.72 12.97 0.98
CA TYR A 50 -11.72 11.95 1.29
C TYR A 50 -11.51 11.33 2.68
N LEU A 51 -10.33 10.76 2.94
CA LEU A 51 -10.00 10.16 4.24
C LEU A 51 -10.03 11.20 5.38
N SER A 52 -9.64 12.46 5.13
CA SER A 52 -9.74 13.51 6.14
C SER A 52 -11.19 13.72 6.63
N ASN A 53 -12.19 13.44 5.79
CA ASN A 53 -13.60 13.52 6.16
C ASN A 53 -14.07 12.28 6.94
N ILE A 54 -13.55 11.08 6.66
CA ILE A 54 -13.76 9.90 7.53
C ILE A 54 -13.25 10.16 8.95
N PHE A 55 -12.14 10.89 9.11
CA PHE A 55 -11.60 11.30 10.42
C PHE A 55 -12.29 12.52 11.08
N LYS A 56 -13.45 12.96 10.58
CA LYS A 56 -14.24 14.05 11.15
C LYS A 56 -15.06 13.60 12.36
N TYR A 57 -14.98 14.35 13.46
CA TYR A 57 -15.81 14.17 14.66
C TYR A 57 -15.95 15.47 15.45
N LYS A 58 -16.86 15.49 16.46
CA LYS A 58 -17.28 16.71 17.15
C LYS A 58 -16.14 17.60 17.66
N SER A 59 -15.04 17.02 18.16
CA SER A 59 -13.93 17.79 18.74
C SER A 59 -12.76 18.07 17.78
N ASN A 60 -12.86 17.75 16.49
CA ASN A 60 -11.86 18.10 15.48
C ASN A 60 -12.48 18.60 14.15
N PHE A 61 -13.77 18.96 14.16
CA PHE A 61 -14.51 19.37 12.97
C PHE A 61 -13.80 20.49 12.19
N ASN A 62 -13.31 21.51 12.91
CA ASN A 62 -12.58 22.66 12.38
C ASN A 62 -11.07 22.41 12.19
N ASP A 63 -10.52 21.32 12.72
CA ASP A 63 -9.09 21.01 12.66
C ASP A 63 -8.78 20.16 11.42
N ILE A 64 -8.87 20.80 10.25
CA ILE A 64 -8.60 20.16 8.96
C ILE A 64 -7.16 19.65 8.85
N ASN A 65 -6.18 20.40 9.37
CA ASN A 65 -4.77 20.03 9.30
C ASN A 65 -4.49 18.71 10.03
N ARG A 66 -5.08 18.52 11.22
CA ARG A 66 -4.99 17.23 11.93
C ARG A 66 -5.72 16.11 11.21
N ARG A 67 -6.85 16.39 10.54
CA ARG A 67 -7.58 15.37 9.76
C ARG A 67 -6.80 14.92 8.53
N ILE A 68 -6.21 15.87 7.79
CA ILE A 68 -5.30 15.59 6.67
C ILE A 68 -4.07 14.83 7.16
N LYS A 69 -3.47 15.22 8.30
CA LYS A 69 -2.35 14.46 8.88
C LYS A 69 -2.73 13.01 9.18
N VAL A 70 -3.89 12.74 9.79
CA VAL A 70 -4.31 11.36 10.10
C VAL A 70 -4.62 10.55 8.83
N ALA A 71 -5.12 11.19 7.78
CA ALA A 71 -5.28 10.58 6.46
C ALA A 71 -3.93 10.25 5.80
N TYR A 72 -2.98 11.19 5.86
CA TYR A 72 -1.61 10.99 5.40
C TYR A 72 -0.91 9.87 6.17
N ASP A 73 -0.93 9.90 7.51
CA ASP A 73 -0.31 8.88 8.35
C ASP A 73 -0.90 7.48 8.03
N LEU A 74 -2.22 7.36 7.78
CA LEU A 74 -2.86 6.11 7.35
C LEU A 74 -2.31 5.59 6.03
N LEU A 75 -2.38 6.41 4.97
CA LEU A 75 -1.93 6.02 3.64
C LEU A 75 -0.42 5.75 3.65
N TYR A 76 0.36 6.63 4.28
CA TYR A 76 1.80 6.48 4.40
C TYR A 76 2.18 5.14 5.04
N TYR A 77 1.58 4.74 6.16
CA TYR A 77 1.93 3.45 6.76
C TYR A 77 1.48 2.24 5.94
N HIS A 78 0.43 2.35 5.12
CA HIS A 78 0.04 1.30 4.18
C HIS A 78 1.10 1.18 3.07
N GLU A 79 1.35 2.26 2.32
CA GLU A 79 2.33 2.28 1.22
C GLU A 79 3.77 1.98 1.67
N PHE A 80 4.12 2.41 2.89
CA PHE A 80 5.41 2.09 3.49
C PHE A 80 5.57 0.60 3.76
N PHE A 81 4.50 -0.16 4.00
CA PHE A 81 4.60 -1.61 4.16
C PHE A 81 5.05 -2.29 2.86
N HIS A 82 4.52 -1.89 1.71
CA HIS A 82 4.97 -2.38 0.40
C HIS A 82 6.45 -2.05 0.15
N PHE A 83 6.90 -0.84 0.50
CA PHE A 83 8.32 -0.49 0.49
C PHE A 83 9.17 -1.42 1.40
N LEU A 84 8.64 -1.87 2.55
CA LEU A 84 9.35 -2.85 3.39
C LEU A 84 9.41 -4.23 2.73
N THR A 85 8.35 -4.67 2.03
CA THR A 85 8.38 -5.90 1.23
C THR A 85 9.44 -5.80 0.13
N ASP A 86 9.49 -4.68 -0.59
CA ASP A 86 10.47 -4.37 -1.64
C ASP A 86 11.90 -4.48 -1.09
N MET A 87 12.20 -3.75 0.00
CA MET A 87 13.49 -3.77 0.69
C MET A 87 13.89 -5.14 1.23
N VAL A 88 12.96 -5.88 1.82
CA VAL A 88 13.18 -7.26 2.29
C VAL A 88 13.56 -8.16 1.13
N SER A 89 12.87 -8.00 0.00
CA SER A 89 13.10 -8.79 -1.19
C SER A 89 14.50 -8.56 -1.74
N SER A 90 14.97 -7.31 -1.91
CA SER A 90 16.36 -7.05 -2.34
C SER A 90 17.41 -7.67 -1.42
N ASN A 91 17.17 -7.64 -0.10
CA ASN A 91 18.08 -8.28 0.86
C ASN A 91 18.10 -9.81 0.69
N MET A 92 16.96 -10.41 0.37
CA MET A 92 16.87 -11.83 0.03
C MET A 92 17.54 -12.13 -1.31
N GLU A 93 17.34 -11.29 -2.33
CA GLU A 93 17.99 -11.41 -3.66
C GLU A 93 19.53 -11.37 -3.54
N MET A 94 20.07 -10.47 -2.71
CA MET A 94 21.52 -10.41 -2.41
C MET A 94 22.05 -11.71 -1.78
N VAL A 95 21.28 -12.35 -0.91
CA VAL A 95 21.71 -13.57 -0.19
C VAL A 95 21.53 -14.82 -1.06
N TYR A 96 20.40 -14.95 -1.75
CA TYR A 96 20.10 -16.09 -2.63
C TYR A 96 20.76 -15.97 -4.01
N ARG A 97 21.26 -14.78 -4.38
CA ARG A 97 21.85 -14.45 -5.69
C ARG A 97 20.92 -14.75 -6.85
N ASP A 98 19.65 -14.39 -6.67
CA ASP A 98 18.56 -14.67 -7.59
C ASP A 98 17.60 -13.50 -7.58
N VAL A 99 16.89 -13.26 -8.70
CA VAL A 99 15.78 -12.28 -8.73
C VAL A 99 14.57 -12.95 -8.08
N LEU A 100 13.87 -12.21 -7.22
CA LEU A 100 12.73 -12.70 -6.43
C LEU A 100 11.53 -11.76 -6.53
N TYR A 101 11.71 -10.45 -6.38
CA TYR A 101 10.56 -9.54 -6.25
C TYR A 101 9.77 -9.40 -7.55
N ASN A 102 10.45 -9.24 -8.69
CA ASN A 102 9.77 -9.16 -9.99
C ASN A 102 9.03 -10.48 -10.31
N TYR A 103 9.59 -11.64 -9.97
CA TYR A 103 8.88 -12.92 -10.11
C TYR A 103 7.70 -13.07 -9.13
N TYR A 104 7.77 -12.46 -7.95
CA TYR A 104 6.64 -12.40 -7.02
C TYR A 104 5.48 -11.60 -7.63
N LEU A 105 5.75 -10.42 -8.19
CA LEU A 105 4.73 -9.60 -8.85
C LEU A 105 4.15 -10.29 -10.10
N GLU A 106 4.99 -10.79 -11.01
CA GLU A 106 4.55 -11.57 -12.19
C GLU A 106 3.68 -12.79 -11.78
N PHE A 107 4.01 -13.43 -10.65
CA PHE A 107 3.25 -14.55 -10.11
C PHE A 107 1.90 -14.13 -9.54
N LEU A 108 1.78 -12.96 -8.89
CA LEU A 108 0.47 -12.42 -8.48
C LEU A 108 -0.39 -12.13 -9.71
N GLU A 109 0.13 -11.42 -10.72
CA GLU A 109 -0.59 -11.13 -11.98
C GLU A 109 -1.10 -12.42 -12.65
N TYR A 110 -0.27 -13.47 -12.70
CA TYR A 110 -0.66 -14.78 -13.22
C TYR A 110 -1.81 -15.41 -12.41
N LEU A 111 -1.79 -15.29 -11.08
CA LEU A 111 -2.83 -15.83 -10.22
C LEU A 111 -4.15 -15.06 -10.34
N GLU A 112 -4.13 -13.75 -10.57
CA GLU A 112 -5.35 -12.94 -10.76
C GLU A 112 -6.13 -13.40 -11.99
N GLY A 113 -5.43 -13.60 -13.11
CA GLY A 113 -6.01 -14.14 -14.34
C GLY A 113 -6.64 -15.53 -14.18
N SER A 114 -6.24 -16.30 -13.16
CA SER A 114 -6.66 -17.70 -12.97
C SER A 114 -8.04 -17.89 -12.29
N LYS A 115 -8.58 -16.84 -11.64
CA LYS A 115 -9.89 -16.84 -10.94
C LYS A 115 -10.14 -17.96 -9.91
N ARG A 116 -9.10 -18.53 -9.27
CA ARG A 116 -9.27 -19.61 -8.27
C ARG A 116 -9.24 -19.09 -6.83
N ASP A 117 -10.36 -19.23 -6.12
CA ASP A 117 -10.51 -18.89 -4.69
C ASP A 117 -9.47 -19.55 -3.75
N ALA A 118 -8.88 -20.67 -4.17
CA ALA A 118 -7.84 -21.37 -3.42
C ALA A 118 -6.60 -20.48 -3.14
N TYR A 119 -6.37 -19.44 -3.95
CA TYR A 119 -5.21 -18.57 -3.88
C TYR A 119 -5.39 -17.34 -2.97
N ASN A 120 -6.57 -17.14 -2.38
CA ASN A 120 -6.80 -16.11 -1.34
C ASN A 120 -5.81 -16.19 -0.16
N ASN A 121 -5.17 -17.35 0.05
CA ASN A 121 -4.11 -17.53 1.05
C ASN A 121 -2.74 -16.97 0.64
N ILE A 122 -2.56 -16.48 -0.59
CA ILE A 122 -1.29 -15.97 -1.14
C ILE A 122 -1.28 -14.44 -1.12
N TYR A 123 -2.41 -13.80 -1.44
CA TYR A 123 -2.63 -12.36 -1.36
C TYR A 123 -2.73 -11.86 0.10
N ILE A 124 -1.64 -11.96 0.84
CA ILE A 124 -1.58 -11.56 2.26
C ILE A 124 -0.88 -10.22 2.49
N GLU A 125 -0.33 -9.59 1.45
CA GLU A 125 0.38 -8.33 1.59
C GLU A 125 -0.57 -7.19 1.99
N GLU A 126 -1.65 -6.95 1.24
CA GLU A 126 -2.68 -5.94 1.58
C GLU A 126 -3.24 -6.05 3.01
N PRO A 127 -3.72 -7.21 3.49
CA PRO A 127 -4.20 -7.32 4.86
C PRO A 127 -3.06 -7.19 5.89
N LEU A 128 -1.79 -7.42 5.53
CA LEU A 128 -0.64 -7.11 6.38
C LEU A 128 -0.34 -5.60 6.40
N ALA A 129 -0.39 -4.90 5.26
CA ALA A 129 -0.25 -3.44 5.17
C ALA A 129 -1.32 -2.74 6.02
N ASN A 130 -2.59 -3.14 5.88
CA ASN A 130 -3.69 -2.67 6.72
C ASN A 130 -3.47 -3.01 8.22
N ALA A 131 -2.96 -4.19 8.56
CA ALA A 131 -2.63 -4.51 9.95
C ALA A 131 -1.45 -3.68 10.50
N TYR A 132 -0.47 -3.34 9.66
CA TYR A 132 0.68 -2.49 10.00
C TYR A 132 0.24 -1.06 10.34
N VAL A 133 -0.69 -0.48 9.56
CA VAL A 133 -1.33 0.81 9.88
C VAL A 133 -1.91 0.81 11.30
N LEU A 134 -2.64 -0.23 11.70
CA LEU A 134 -3.23 -0.31 13.05
C LEU A 134 -2.18 -0.46 14.16
N LYS A 135 -0.99 -1.00 13.87
CA LYS A 135 0.13 -1.09 14.83
C LYS A 135 0.85 0.26 15.00
N ARG A 136 0.97 1.06 13.94
CA ARG A 136 1.60 2.39 13.98
C ARG A 136 0.65 3.51 14.41
N MET A 137 -0.63 3.43 14.08
CA MET A 137 -1.61 4.49 14.35
C MET A 137 -2.11 4.51 15.80
N PRO A 138 -2.32 5.69 16.42
CA PRO A 138 -2.86 5.81 17.77
C PRO A 138 -4.25 5.16 17.93
N LYS A 139 -4.44 4.37 19.00
CA LYS A 139 -5.68 3.62 19.31
C LYS A 139 -6.98 4.41 19.17
N LYS A 140 -6.97 5.72 19.45
CA LYS A 140 -8.12 6.63 19.30
C LYS A 140 -8.69 6.73 17.87
N TYR A 141 -7.92 6.34 16.85
CA TYR A 141 -8.37 6.31 15.46
C TYR A 141 -8.81 4.92 14.99
N HIS A 142 -8.42 3.84 15.69
CA HIS A 142 -8.60 2.45 15.25
C HIS A 142 -10.02 2.09 14.84
N TYR A 143 -11.05 2.58 15.53
CA TYR A 143 -12.44 2.33 15.16
C TYR A 143 -12.76 2.79 13.72
N ARG A 144 -12.34 4.01 13.35
CA ARG A 144 -12.55 4.56 12.00
C ARG A 144 -11.72 3.86 10.96
N ILE A 145 -10.46 3.56 11.29
CA ILE A 145 -9.53 2.83 10.42
C ILE A 145 -10.10 1.44 10.10
N LYS A 146 -10.58 0.70 11.10
CA LYS A 146 -11.22 -0.60 10.91
C LYS A 146 -12.49 -0.52 10.08
N ASN A 147 -13.35 0.48 10.30
CA ASN A 147 -14.54 0.67 9.49
C ASN A 147 -14.18 0.95 8.01
N PHE A 148 -13.14 1.75 7.76
CA PHE A 148 -12.61 1.99 6.41
C PHE A 148 -12.03 0.73 5.77
N PHE A 149 -11.25 -0.08 6.49
CA PHE A 149 -10.72 -1.33 5.96
C PHE A 149 -11.81 -2.40 5.75
N ASN A 150 -12.88 -2.39 6.53
CA ASN A 150 -13.99 -3.35 6.39
C ASN A 150 -14.82 -3.13 5.11
N ILE A 151 -14.80 -1.94 4.50
CA ILE A 151 -15.52 -1.66 3.23
C ILE A 151 -14.66 -1.93 1.99
N GLN A 152 -13.38 -2.23 2.15
CA GLN A 152 -12.47 -2.53 1.03
C GLN A 152 -12.69 -3.95 0.48
N PRO A 153 -12.39 -4.19 -0.81
CA PRO A 153 -12.46 -5.52 -1.41
C PRO A 153 -11.56 -6.54 -0.68
N LYS A 154 -11.72 -7.82 -0.99
CA LYS A 154 -10.70 -8.81 -0.62
C LYS A 154 -9.50 -8.63 -1.55
N PRO A 155 -8.26 -8.82 -1.06
CA PRO A 155 -7.88 -9.31 0.27
C PRO A 155 -7.84 -8.25 1.39
N TYR A 156 -7.85 -6.95 1.06
CA TYR A 156 -7.63 -5.83 2.00
C TYR A 156 -8.42 -5.92 3.32
N SER A 157 -9.71 -6.27 3.25
CA SER A 157 -10.60 -6.38 4.42
C SER A 157 -10.25 -7.53 5.37
N GLN A 158 -9.32 -8.42 5.02
CA GLN A 158 -8.89 -9.57 5.84
C GLN A 158 -7.80 -9.22 6.88
N PHE A 159 -7.48 -7.93 7.06
CA PHE A 159 -6.47 -7.44 8.01
C PHE A 159 -6.66 -7.94 9.45
N TYR A 160 -7.88 -8.30 9.85
CA TYR A 160 -8.19 -8.82 11.18
C TYR A 160 -7.41 -10.10 11.53
N CYS A 161 -7.01 -10.89 10.52
CA CYS A 161 -6.16 -12.08 10.66
C CYS A 161 -4.79 -11.76 11.29
N PHE A 162 -4.28 -10.53 11.13
CA PHE A 162 -2.90 -10.15 11.46
C PHE A 162 -2.80 -9.11 12.60
N LEU A 163 -3.85 -8.95 13.42
CA LEU A 163 -3.88 -7.95 14.49
C LEU A 163 -3.03 -8.29 15.73
N SER A 164 -2.82 -9.58 16.03
CA SER A 164 -1.97 -10.01 17.15
C SER A 164 -0.48 -9.91 16.78
N GLU A 165 0.42 -9.88 17.76
CA GLU A 165 1.86 -9.94 17.46
C GLU A 165 2.28 -11.28 16.83
N ASP A 166 1.80 -12.42 17.34
CA ASP A 166 2.09 -13.74 16.76
C ASP A 166 1.61 -13.83 15.30
N THR A 167 0.33 -13.52 15.04
CA THR A 167 -0.21 -13.65 13.69
C THR A 167 0.39 -12.63 12.73
N PHE A 168 0.74 -11.42 13.16
CA PHE A 168 1.48 -10.47 12.33
C PHE A 168 2.88 -10.97 11.96
N VAL A 169 3.67 -11.43 12.94
CA VAL A 169 5.02 -11.97 12.71
C VAL A 169 4.96 -13.18 11.78
N ARG A 170 4.03 -14.10 12.01
CA ARG A 170 3.82 -15.27 11.14
C ARG A 170 3.36 -14.89 9.74
N GLY A 171 2.52 -13.86 9.61
CA GLY A 171 2.13 -13.31 8.31
C GLY A 171 3.32 -12.75 7.54
N LYS A 172 4.19 -11.96 8.17
CA LYS A 172 5.41 -11.42 7.52
C LYS A 172 6.41 -12.51 7.11
N ARG A 173 6.60 -13.54 7.96
CA ARG A 173 7.38 -14.74 7.59
C ARG A 173 6.78 -15.46 6.39
N LYS A 174 5.46 -15.62 6.36
CA LYS A 174 4.72 -16.22 5.24
C LYS A 174 4.86 -15.39 3.97
N LEU A 175 4.82 -14.06 4.04
CA LEU A 175 5.02 -13.18 2.88
C LEU A 175 6.42 -13.35 2.30
N GLY A 176 7.46 -13.32 3.14
CA GLY A 176 8.83 -13.61 2.69
C GLY A 176 8.98 -15.01 2.06
N ALA A 177 8.33 -16.03 2.62
CA ALA A 177 8.30 -17.36 2.02
C ALA A 177 7.61 -17.36 0.64
N ILE A 178 6.47 -16.68 0.49
CA ILE A 178 5.77 -16.53 -0.80
C ILE A 178 6.68 -15.87 -1.83
N VAL A 179 7.30 -14.72 -1.49
CA VAL A 179 8.24 -14.01 -2.38
C VAL A 179 9.38 -14.92 -2.85
N ARG A 180 10.00 -15.64 -1.90
CA ARG A 180 11.08 -16.59 -2.21
C ARG A 180 10.64 -17.71 -3.16
N TYR A 181 9.47 -18.29 -2.92
CA TYR A 181 9.02 -19.48 -3.66
C TYR A 181 8.32 -19.14 -4.99
N ALA A 182 7.82 -17.92 -5.19
CA ALA A 182 7.24 -17.46 -6.45
C ALA A 182 8.22 -17.51 -7.64
N ALA A 183 9.53 -17.35 -7.37
CA ALA A 183 10.58 -17.43 -8.39
C ALA A 183 10.64 -18.78 -9.13
N ALA A 184 10.33 -19.91 -8.47
CA ALA A 184 10.42 -21.23 -9.08
C ALA A 184 9.31 -21.51 -10.11
N PRO A 185 8.01 -21.33 -9.81
CA PRO A 185 6.93 -21.33 -10.79
C PRO A 185 7.21 -20.41 -11.98
N GLN A 186 7.70 -19.19 -11.73
CA GLN A 186 7.87 -18.21 -12.81
C GLN A 186 9.00 -18.58 -13.78
N LYS A 187 10.08 -19.20 -13.29
CA LYS A 187 11.12 -19.80 -14.15
C LYS A 187 10.59 -20.97 -15.01
N ILE A 188 9.62 -21.72 -14.51
CA ILE A 188 8.94 -22.80 -15.27
C ILE A 188 8.00 -22.21 -16.34
N ILE A 189 7.26 -21.15 -15.99
CA ILE A 189 6.36 -20.43 -16.89
C ILE A 189 7.16 -19.78 -18.04
N ASN A 190 8.27 -19.12 -17.73
CA ASN A 190 9.11 -18.38 -18.68
C ASN A 190 10.09 -19.27 -19.48
N ALA A 191 10.20 -20.57 -19.18
CA ALA A 191 11.04 -21.49 -19.96
C ALA A 191 10.53 -21.62 -21.41
N PRO A 192 11.40 -21.83 -22.42
CA PRO A 192 10.97 -22.13 -23.79
C PRO A 192 10.22 -23.48 -23.87
N ILE A 193 9.22 -23.57 -24.75
CA ILE A 193 8.45 -24.80 -24.99
C ILE A 193 9.17 -25.62 -26.08
N ILE A 194 9.67 -26.81 -25.72
CA ILE A 194 10.51 -27.67 -26.58
C ILE A 194 9.73 -28.89 -27.15
N LYS A 195 8.45 -29.04 -26.79
CA LYS A 195 7.56 -30.15 -27.22
C LYS A 195 6.18 -29.64 -27.61
N SER A 196 5.34 -30.52 -28.13
CA SER A 196 3.93 -30.25 -28.48
C SER A 196 3.22 -29.39 -27.43
N GLU A 197 2.80 -28.19 -27.83
CA GLU A 197 2.41 -27.10 -26.91
C GLU A 197 1.37 -27.53 -25.87
N LYS A 198 0.39 -28.33 -26.29
CA LYS A 198 -0.76 -28.72 -25.47
C LYS A 198 -0.42 -29.64 -24.30
N GLU A 199 0.58 -30.52 -24.48
CA GLU A 199 1.04 -31.42 -23.41
C GLU A 199 2.06 -30.71 -22.51
N ALA A 200 2.88 -29.83 -23.09
CA ALA A 200 3.79 -28.95 -22.35
C ALA A 200 3.04 -28.01 -21.40
N LEU A 201 1.95 -27.36 -21.84
CA LEU A 201 1.12 -26.49 -20.99
C LEU A 201 0.54 -27.25 -19.80
N LYS A 202 -0.09 -28.40 -20.03
CA LYS A 202 -0.72 -29.20 -18.97
C LYS A 202 0.29 -29.64 -17.91
N ASN A 203 1.52 -29.97 -18.31
CA ASN A 203 2.59 -30.32 -17.40
C ASN A 203 3.09 -29.09 -16.59
N ARG A 204 3.12 -27.89 -17.19
CA ARG A 204 3.42 -26.64 -16.45
C ARG A 204 2.37 -26.31 -15.41
N GLU A 205 1.09 -26.35 -15.78
CA GLU A 205 -0.01 -26.10 -14.82
C GLU A 205 0.05 -27.08 -13.64
N SER A 206 0.29 -28.36 -13.90
CA SER A 206 0.45 -29.38 -12.86
C SER A 206 1.66 -29.09 -11.95
N LEU A 207 2.77 -28.61 -12.50
CA LEU A 207 3.97 -28.30 -11.74
C LEU A 207 3.77 -27.04 -10.89
N VAL A 208 3.23 -25.96 -11.47
CA VAL A 208 2.86 -24.73 -10.75
C VAL A 208 1.88 -25.04 -9.61
N GLN A 209 0.88 -25.89 -9.85
CA GLN A 209 -0.05 -26.35 -8.80
C GLN A 209 0.66 -27.11 -7.67
N SER A 210 1.65 -27.96 -7.98
CA SER A 210 2.42 -28.65 -6.94
C SER A 210 3.27 -27.69 -6.09
N TYR A 211 3.87 -26.66 -6.69
CA TYR A 211 4.59 -25.60 -5.97
C TYR A 211 3.63 -24.76 -5.10
N LEU A 212 2.47 -24.40 -5.63
CA LEU A 212 1.41 -23.71 -4.89
C LEU A 212 0.97 -24.51 -3.65
N GLU A 213 0.82 -25.83 -3.77
CA GLU A 213 0.53 -26.68 -2.62
C GLU A 213 1.65 -26.69 -1.58
N VAL A 214 2.92 -26.65 -1.98
CA VAL A 214 4.04 -26.47 -1.04
C VAL A 214 3.96 -25.11 -0.34
N ILE A 215 3.76 -24.01 -1.08
CA ILE A 215 3.64 -22.65 -0.51
C ILE A 215 2.46 -22.53 0.47
N ILE A 216 1.36 -23.24 0.21
CA ILE A 216 0.15 -23.21 1.04
C ILE A 216 0.23 -24.14 2.26
N LYS A 217 0.88 -25.31 2.13
CA LYS A 217 0.92 -26.36 3.18
C LYS A 217 2.17 -26.29 4.05
N ASP A 218 3.33 -26.03 3.45
CA ASP A 218 4.64 -26.18 4.11
C ASP A 218 5.20 -24.81 4.51
N PHE A 219 4.59 -24.23 5.54
CA PHE A 219 5.18 -23.07 6.21
C PHE A 219 6.41 -23.51 6.99
N PRO A 220 7.57 -22.84 6.83
CA PRO A 220 8.75 -23.16 7.61
C PRO A 220 8.44 -22.98 9.10
N LYS A 221 8.33 -24.12 9.80
CA LYS A 221 8.29 -24.18 11.28
C LYS A 221 9.61 -23.74 11.91
N ILE A 222 10.64 -23.64 11.08
CA ILE A 222 11.99 -23.21 11.40
C ILE A 222 11.98 -21.68 11.60
N LYS A 223 12.81 -21.19 12.54
CA LYS A 223 13.16 -19.77 12.59
C LYS A 223 13.99 -19.42 11.34
N GLU A 224 13.34 -19.04 10.23
CA GLU A 224 14.06 -18.47 9.10
C GLU A 224 14.56 -17.07 9.49
N PRO A 225 15.88 -16.84 9.68
CA PRO A 225 16.30 -16.04 10.83
C PRO A 225 16.91 -14.67 10.50
N PHE A 226 17.06 -14.28 9.23
CA PHE A 226 17.65 -12.99 8.87
C PHE A 226 16.63 -11.94 8.44
N TRP A 227 15.89 -12.12 7.34
CA TRP A 227 15.06 -11.03 6.79
C TRP A 227 13.92 -10.54 7.71
N GLU A 228 13.53 -11.33 8.72
CA GLU A 228 12.56 -10.90 9.73
C GLU A 228 12.98 -9.62 10.49
N PHE A 229 14.29 -9.36 10.68
CA PHE A 229 14.72 -8.14 11.38
C PHE A 229 14.34 -6.87 10.61
N LEU A 230 14.36 -6.89 9.28
CA LEU A 230 14.06 -5.72 8.43
C LEU A 230 12.61 -5.24 8.61
N TYR A 231 11.69 -6.17 8.89
CA TYR A 231 10.30 -5.87 9.23
C TYR A 231 10.06 -5.47 10.71
N ASN A 232 11.08 -5.55 11.57
CA ASN A 232 10.95 -5.40 13.03
C ASN A 232 11.80 -4.25 13.62
N VAL A 233 12.93 -3.91 12.99
CA VAL A 233 13.71 -2.71 13.32
C VAL A 233 12.92 -1.49 12.83
N ASP A 234 12.54 -0.56 13.72
CA ASP A 234 11.77 0.67 13.43
C ASP A 234 12.20 1.34 12.11
N PRO A 235 11.59 1.00 10.96
CA PRO A 235 12.26 1.25 9.69
C PRO A 235 12.05 2.70 9.26
N GLU A 236 11.01 3.34 9.79
CA GLU A 236 10.80 4.78 9.79
C GLU A 236 12.09 5.54 10.13
N LYS A 237 12.82 5.12 11.18
CA LYS A 237 14.04 5.81 11.64
C LYS A 237 15.24 5.64 10.70
N LEU A 238 15.21 4.64 9.82
CA LEU A 238 16.30 4.31 8.90
C LEU A 238 16.05 4.85 7.48
N TYR A 239 14.80 4.77 7.02
CA TYR A 239 14.46 4.95 5.60
C TYR A 239 13.61 6.19 5.29
N LEU A 240 12.98 6.84 6.28
CA LEU A 240 12.17 8.07 6.06
C LEU A 240 12.85 9.14 5.18
N PRO A 241 14.16 9.44 5.30
CA PRO A 241 14.80 10.48 4.49
C PRO A 241 14.95 10.15 3.00
N TYR A 242 14.79 8.88 2.61
CA TYR A 242 15.24 8.36 1.31
C TYR A 242 14.10 7.93 0.37
N ILE A 243 12.86 7.86 0.86
CA ILE A 243 11.70 7.44 0.06
C ILE A 243 11.15 8.67 -0.68
N PRO A 244 11.14 8.69 -2.03
CA PRO A 244 10.50 9.76 -2.78
C PRO A 244 9.00 9.78 -2.49
N ILE A 245 8.48 10.97 -2.18
CA ILE A 245 7.05 11.19 -1.95
C ILE A 245 6.51 12.14 -3.00
N TYR A 246 5.54 11.64 -3.76
CA TYR A 246 4.85 12.37 -4.80
C TYR A 246 3.41 12.60 -4.39
N PHE A 247 2.93 13.80 -4.65
CA PHE A 247 1.50 14.09 -4.56
C PHE A 247 0.97 14.09 -5.99
N VAL A 248 -0.23 13.54 -6.19
CA VAL A 248 -0.90 13.41 -7.49
C VAL A 248 -2.19 14.23 -7.42
N SER A 249 -2.43 15.01 -8.46
CA SER A 249 -3.57 15.93 -8.52
C SER A 249 -4.27 15.70 -9.83
N GLU A 250 -5.57 15.53 -9.74
CA GLU A 250 -6.47 15.15 -10.83
C GLU A 250 -7.46 16.30 -11.07
N GLU A 251 -7.98 16.38 -12.29
CA GLU A 251 -9.03 17.34 -12.60
C GLU A 251 -10.36 16.76 -12.12
N HIS A 252 -10.91 17.33 -11.04
CA HIS A 252 -12.22 16.92 -10.51
C HIS A 252 -13.30 17.34 -11.51
N PRO A 253 -14.40 16.57 -11.70
CA PRO A 253 -15.54 17.00 -12.52
C PRO A 253 -16.16 18.36 -12.13
N ASN A 254 -15.85 18.91 -10.95
CA ASN A 254 -16.28 20.24 -10.49
C ASN A 254 -15.20 21.34 -10.61
N GLY A 255 -14.02 21.05 -11.17
CA GLY A 255 -12.95 22.04 -11.39
C GLY A 255 -11.53 21.47 -11.38
N LYS A 256 -10.60 22.16 -12.07
CA LYS A 256 -9.19 21.75 -12.18
C LYS A 256 -8.42 21.99 -10.86
N LEU A 257 -8.20 20.94 -10.09
CA LEU A 257 -7.33 20.92 -8.90
C LEU A 257 -5.90 20.57 -9.30
N ARG A 258 -4.91 21.42 -9.01
CA ARG A 258 -3.48 21.13 -9.23
C ARG A 258 -2.54 21.67 -8.13
N PHE A 259 -1.58 20.81 -7.74
CA PHE A 259 -0.41 20.99 -6.84
C PHE A 259 -0.71 20.89 -5.32
N LYS A 260 -0.16 19.95 -4.49
CA LYS A 260 1.17 19.25 -4.33
C LYS A 260 2.21 20.16 -3.62
N THR A 261 3.03 19.78 -2.61
CA THR A 261 3.53 18.53 -1.95
C THR A 261 3.83 18.82 -0.45
N PRO A 262 3.91 17.86 0.53
CA PRO A 262 3.77 18.18 1.97
C PRO A 262 5.07 18.30 2.81
N ILE A 263 4.85 18.71 4.06
CA ILE A 263 5.83 18.97 5.12
C ILE A 263 6.47 17.68 5.64
N ILE A 264 7.61 17.31 5.05
CA ILE A 264 8.73 16.72 5.81
C ILE A 264 9.61 17.89 6.31
N HIS A 265 10.42 17.65 7.35
CA HIS A 265 10.99 18.67 8.26
C HIS A 265 11.49 19.98 7.61
N ASN A 266 11.16 21.10 8.28
CA ASN A 266 11.65 22.48 8.10
C ASN A 266 11.02 23.39 7.01
N ALA A 267 9.95 22.97 6.31
CA ALA A 267 9.13 23.90 5.51
C ALA A 267 7.91 24.45 6.28
N ARG A 268 7.54 25.72 6.05
CA ARG A 268 6.27 26.33 6.48
C ARG A 268 5.68 27.19 5.35
N ILE A 269 4.38 27.08 5.12
CA ILE A 269 3.64 27.82 4.07
C ILE A 269 2.39 28.43 4.70
N CYS A 270 2.10 29.69 4.36
CA CYS A 270 0.79 30.34 4.56
C CYS A 270 0.28 30.83 3.20
N VAL A 271 -1.04 30.85 3.03
CA VAL A 271 -1.70 31.32 1.80
C VAL A 271 -2.79 32.32 2.21
N TYR A 272 -2.75 33.52 1.64
CA TYR A 272 -3.85 34.48 1.68
C TYR A 272 -4.45 34.59 0.29
N ILE A 273 -5.77 34.53 0.21
CA ILE A 273 -6.52 34.34 -1.05
C ILE A 273 -6.94 35.69 -1.66
N ASP A 274 -6.89 36.77 -0.86
CA ASP A 274 -7.53 38.06 -1.14
C ASP A 274 -6.54 39.26 -1.22
N ASP A 275 -5.22 39.01 -1.36
CA ASP A 275 -4.19 40.08 -1.28
C ASP A 275 -4.20 41.01 -2.51
N HIS A 276 -3.78 40.55 -3.69
CA HIS A 276 -4.02 41.26 -4.95
C HIS A 276 -3.92 40.35 -6.20
N PRO A 277 -4.47 40.77 -7.36
CA PRO A 277 -4.36 40.02 -8.62
C PRO A 277 -3.00 40.22 -9.30
N PRO A 278 -2.48 39.20 -10.03
CA PRO A 278 -2.83 37.80 -9.88
C PRO A 278 -2.41 37.30 -8.48
N PRO A 279 -3.14 36.33 -7.87
CA PRO A 279 -2.77 35.76 -6.59
C PRO A 279 -1.35 35.18 -6.68
N HIS A 280 -0.48 35.62 -5.79
CA HIS A 280 0.96 35.39 -5.83
C HIS A 280 1.43 34.82 -4.48
N ILE A 281 2.53 34.08 -4.53
CA ILE A 281 3.02 33.30 -3.38
C ILE A 281 4.21 34.04 -2.79
N HIS A 282 4.11 34.45 -1.53
CA HIS A 282 5.25 34.94 -0.75
C HIS A 282 6.03 33.77 -0.17
N VAL A 283 7.33 33.74 -0.44
CA VAL A 283 8.26 32.71 0.05
C VAL A 283 9.24 33.39 1.02
N TYR A 284 9.24 32.97 2.28
CA TYR A 284 10.21 33.46 3.26
C TYR A 284 11.32 32.42 3.46
N ILE A 285 12.56 32.86 3.22
CA ILE A 285 13.78 32.06 3.45
C ILE A 285 14.57 32.79 4.54
N PRO A 286 14.59 32.28 5.80
CA PRO A 286 15.60 32.69 6.75
C PRO A 286 16.96 32.16 6.28
N VAL A 287 17.99 33.03 6.34
CA VAL A 287 19.40 32.66 6.16
C VAL A 287 19.95 32.09 7.48
#